data_AF-A0A0C3PYG3-F1
#
_entry.id   AF-A0A0C3PYG3-F1
#
_cell.length_a   1.000
_cell.length_b   1.000
_cell.length_c   1.000
_cell.angle_alpha   90.00
_cell.angle_beta   90.00
_cell.angle_gamma   90.00
#
_symmetry.space_group_name_H-M   'P 1'
#
loop_
_entity.id
_entity.type
_entity.pdbx_description
1 polymer ?
#
loop_
_entity_poly.entity_id
_entity_poly.type
_entity_poly.pdbx_seq_one_letter_code
_entity_poly.pdbx_strand_id
1 'polypeptide(L)'
;MDPSLEEQSRNIQARTFCKWLNTKLEMNDYTPMHTLYELCDGVKLIQLMEIMGDVSLGRYNRNPRMRVQKAENVNKALDFINSRGVKLTNIGPEDIVDGNMKLILGMIWTLILRFTIADISEEGLSAKEGLLLWCQRKTEPYDEVNVQDFTFSWKDGLALCALIHRHRPDLIDYHSLNKTDRHGNTQLAFDIAEQHLGIPQLLEVADLCDVEKPDERSVMTYVASYFHAFSSMDQAETVSRRVEKFAELMQSVWLSKNEYEQRMRKLLAEIHSTLGSWSETDFTTIPTSPNPEAPSSSSRAVTPSQSGPLQTYYALKGHAADFAKYKQTRKRGWVQEKSDLAMLYSNIQTKLKTYGLREYIPPDGLTPTDMTMEWSRLLYAEAQRFRAINAQIRE
;
A
#
# COMPACT_ATOMS: atom_id res chain seq x y z
N MET A 1 -19.57 -34.93 35.46
CA MET A 1 -19.55 -33.47 35.72
C MET A 1 -20.79 -33.12 36.50
N ASP A 2 -20.71 -32.08 37.33
CA ASP A 2 -21.89 -31.53 38.02
C ASP A 2 -22.89 -31.01 36.97
N PRO A 3 -24.15 -31.49 36.96
CA PRO A 3 -25.18 -31.01 36.02
C PRO A 3 -25.36 -29.48 36.03
N SER A 4 -25.13 -28.83 37.17
CA SER A 4 -25.23 -27.36 37.29
C SER A 4 -24.15 -26.63 36.49
N LEU A 5 -22.92 -27.17 36.46
CA LEU A 5 -21.81 -26.60 35.69
C LEU A 5 -22.02 -26.76 34.18
N GLU A 6 -22.58 -27.90 33.75
CA GLU A 6 -22.91 -28.13 32.33
C GLU A 6 -24.01 -27.18 31.84
N GLU A 7 -24.98 -26.86 32.69
CA GLU A 7 -26.03 -25.89 32.38
C GLU A 7 -25.48 -24.47 32.30
N GLN A 8 -24.63 -24.07 33.25
CA GLN A 8 -23.97 -22.76 33.21
C GLN A 8 -23.12 -22.58 31.95
N SER A 9 -22.29 -23.56 31.60
CA SER A 9 -21.48 -23.54 30.37
C SER A 9 -22.34 -23.42 29.11
N ARG A 10 -23.49 -24.11 29.08
CA ARG A 10 -24.43 -24.05 27.96
C ARG A 10 -25.09 -22.67 27.82
N ASN A 11 -25.46 -22.05 28.93
CA ASN A 11 -26.06 -20.71 28.94
C ASN A 11 -25.07 -19.63 28.48
N ILE A 12 -23.82 -19.69 28.94
CA ILE A 12 -22.74 -18.80 28.49
C ILE A 12 -22.53 -18.96 26.98
N GLN A 13 -22.43 -20.20 26.50
CA GLN A 13 -22.25 -20.48 25.08
C GLN A 13 -23.43 -19.98 24.23
N ALA A 14 -24.67 -20.20 24.69
CA ALA A 14 -25.85 -19.71 23.99
C ALA A 14 -25.87 -18.19 23.88
N ARG A 15 -25.55 -17.47 24.95
CA ARG A 15 -25.46 -16.00 24.93
C ARG A 15 -24.34 -15.52 24.00
N THR A 16 -23.15 -16.12 24.10
CA THR A 16 -21.98 -15.75 23.28
C THR A 16 -22.27 -15.96 21.79
N PHE A 17 -22.84 -17.10 21.43
CA PHE A 17 -23.20 -17.43 20.05
C PHE A 17 -24.34 -16.55 19.54
N CYS A 18 -25.33 -16.22 20.38
CA CYS A 18 -26.39 -15.27 20.03
C CYS A 18 -25.81 -13.89 19.71
N LYS A 19 -24.93 -13.36 20.58
CA LYS A 19 -24.23 -12.09 20.34
C LYS A 19 -23.40 -12.14 19.05
N TRP A 20 -22.66 -13.23 18.82
CA TRP A 20 -21.87 -13.41 17.60
C TRP A 20 -22.75 -13.38 16.33
N LEU A 21 -23.87 -14.10 16.32
CA LEU A 21 -24.83 -14.06 15.20
C LEU A 21 -25.41 -12.66 15.00
N ASN A 22 -25.71 -11.94 16.09
CA ASN A 22 -26.22 -10.58 16.01
C ASN A 22 -25.23 -9.62 15.37
N THR A 23 -23.91 -9.80 15.58
CA THR A 23 -22.91 -8.98 14.86
C THR A 23 -23.10 -9.07 13.34
N LYS A 24 -23.53 -10.22 12.82
CA LYS A 24 -23.75 -10.43 11.38
C LYS A 24 -25.08 -9.85 10.92
N LEU A 25 -26.13 -10.03 11.72
CA LEU A 25 -27.46 -9.48 11.44
C LEU A 25 -27.42 -7.95 11.42
N GLU A 26 -26.84 -7.34 12.45
CA GLU A 26 -26.77 -5.87 12.61
C GLU A 26 -25.92 -5.22 11.51
N MET A 27 -24.81 -5.83 11.11
CA MET A 27 -24.00 -5.37 9.96
C MET A 27 -24.78 -5.36 8.63
N ASN A 28 -25.92 -6.05 8.55
CA ASN A 28 -26.76 -6.14 7.35
C ASN A 28 -28.19 -5.62 7.61
N ASP A 29 -28.35 -4.71 8.59
CA ASP A 29 -29.61 -4.04 8.92
C ASP A 29 -30.77 -4.97 9.31
N TYR A 30 -30.48 -6.20 9.76
CA TYR A 30 -31.47 -7.12 10.30
C TYR A 30 -31.67 -6.92 11.81
N THR A 31 -32.88 -7.18 12.28
CA THR A 31 -33.20 -7.12 13.71
C THR A 31 -32.44 -8.20 14.50
N PRO A 32 -31.71 -7.83 15.57
CA PRO A 32 -30.98 -8.80 16.38
C PRO A 32 -31.91 -9.80 17.07
N MET A 33 -31.36 -10.96 17.41
CA MET A 33 -32.02 -11.99 18.22
C MET A 33 -31.79 -11.73 19.70
N HIS A 34 -32.79 -12.04 20.51
CA HIS A 34 -32.65 -12.11 21.96
C HIS A 34 -32.34 -13.53 22.42
N THR A 35 -32.78 -14.54 21.66
CA THR A 35 -32.54 -15.94 21.96
C THR A 35 -32.31 -16.79 20.72
N LEU A 36 -31.54 -17.86 20.87
CA LEU A 36 -31.30 -18.83 19.79
C LEU A 36 -32.56 -19.61 19.39
N TYR A 37 -33.63 -19.61 20.20
CA TYR A 37 -34.92 -20.18 19.80
C TYR A 37 -35.56 -19.45 18.62
N GLU A 38 -35.14 -18.21 18.32
CA GLU A 38 -35.57 -17.49 17.11
C GLU A 38 -35.04 -18.11 15.80
N LEU A 39 -34.14 -19.10 15.88
CA LEU A 39 -33.71 -19.89 14.73
C LEU A 39 -34.70 -21.02 14.38
N CYS A 40 -35.61 -21.39 15.30
CA CYS A 40 -36.48 -22.56 15.17
C CYS A 40 -37.53 -22.43 14.05
N ASP A 41 -37.78 -21.23 13.53
CA ASP A 41 -38.66 -21.00 12.38
C ASP A 41 -37.91 -20.99 11.02
N GLY A 42 -36.58 -21.05 11.08
CA GLY A 42 -35.67 -21.06 9.94
C GLY A 42 -35.49 -19.72 9.22
N VAL A 43 -36.22 -18.66 9.55
CA VAL A 43 -36.13 -17.36 8.84
C VAL A 43 -34.79 -16.70 9.10
N LYS A 44 -34.44 -16.49 10.38
CA LYS A 44 -33.15 -15.89 10.75
C LYS A 44 -31.97 -16.78 10.38
N LEU A 45 -32.15 -18.10 10.44
CA LEU A 45 -31.12 -19.05 10.01
C LEU A 45 -30.81 -18.89 8.51
N ILE A 46 -31.83 -18.76 7.66
CA ILE A 46 -31.61 -18.47 6.23
C ILE A 46 -30.91 -17.13 6.05
N GLN A 47 -31.37 -16.06 6.71
CA GLN A 47 -30.73 -14.73 6.61
C GLN A 47 -29.24 -14.77 6.97
N LEU A 48 -28.90 -15.47 8.05
CA LEU A 48 -27.50 -15.68 8.46
C LEU A 48 -26.70 -16.43 7.40
N MET A 49 -27.30 -17.44 6.74
CA MET A 49 -26.66 -18.17 5.66
C MET A 49 -26.47 -17.32 4.39
N GLU A 50 -27.44 -16.46 4.08
CA GLU A 50 -27.31 -15.48 2.99
C GLU A 50 -26.14 -14.53 3.26
N ILE A 51 -26.01 -14.03 4.51
CA ILE A 51 -24.93 -13.13 4.94
C ILE A 51 -23.56 -13.83 4.91
N MET A 52 -23.43 -14.99 5.56
CA MET A 52 -22.14 -15.71 5.63
C MET A 52 -21.72 -16.29 4.28
N GLY A 53 -22.69 -16.55 3.41
CA GLY A 53 -22.48 -17.08 2.07
C GLY A 53 -22.27 -16.03 1.00
N ASP A 54 -22.62 -14.77 1.26
CA ASP A 54 -22.73 -13.70 0.26
C ASP A 54 -23.55 -14.12 -0.99
N VAL A 55 -24.66 -14.85 -0.76
CA VAL A 55 -25.53 -15.36 -1.83
C VAL A 55 -26.98 -15.42 -1.36
N SER A 56 -27.93 -15.11 -2.25
CA SER A 56 -29.34 -15.32 -1.92
C SER A 56 -29.72 -16.79 -1.99
N LEU A 57 -30.46 -17.26 -0.98
CA LEU A 57 -31.04 -18.61 -0.94
C LEU A 57 -32.36 -18.67 -1.72
N GLY A 58 -32.83 -17.55 -2.30
CA GLY A 58 -34.06 -17.48 -3.09
C GLY A 58 -35.32 -17.40 -2.24
N ARG A 59 -36.44 -17.93 -2.73
CA ARG A 59 -37.73 -17.85 -2.01
C ARG A 59 -37.79 -18.84 -0.83
N TYR A 60 -38.31 -18.37 0.30
CA TYR A 60 -38.61 -19.15 1.51
C TYR A 60 -39.82 -18.55 2.26
N ASN A 61 -40.33 -19.26 3.26
CA ASN A 61 -41.50 -18.84 4.03
C ASN A 61 -41.10 -17.74 5.01
N ARG A 62 -41.48 -16.47 4.74
CA ARG A 62 -41.11 -15.32 5.59
C ARG A 62 -41.85 -15.28 6.94
N ASN A 63 -43.05 -15.85 6.99
CA ASN A 63 -43.91 -15.89 8.17
C ASN A 63 -44.45 -17.32 8.39
N PRO A 64 -43.58 -18.31 8.68
CA PRO A 64 -43.98 -19.71 8.74
C PRO A 64 -44.84 -19.98 9.99
N ARG A 65 -46.11 -20.37 9.79
CA ARG A 65 -47.05 -20.71 10.88
C ARG A 65 -47.10 -22.20 11.15
N MET A 66 -47.01 -23.01 10.11
CA MET A 66 -47.07 -24.47 10.22
C MET A 66 -45.69 -25.06 10.47
N ARG A 67 -45.61 -26.12 11.29
CA ARG A 67 -44.34 -26.82 11.56
C ARG A 67 -43.62 -27.26 10.27
N VAL A 68 -44.39 -27.69 9.26
CA VAL A 68 -43.85 -28.05 7.94
C VAL A 68 -43.14 -26.88 7.25
N GLN A 69 -43.69 -25.66 7.30
CA GLN A 69 -43.08 -24.47 6.72
C GLN A 69 -41.77 -24.09 7.42
N LYS A 70 -41.72 -24.26 8.75
CA LYS A 70 -40.50 -24.06 9.55
C LYS A 70 -39.43 -25.08 9.17
N ALA A 71 -39.81 -26.35 9.06
CA ALA A 71 -38.91 -27.43 8.66
C ALA A 71 -38.38 -27.23 7.23
N GLU A 72 -39.20 -26.78 6.28
CA GLU A 72 -38.77 -26.42 4.93
C GLU A 72 -37.71 -25.31 4.94
N ASN A 73 -37.93 -24.25 5.73
CA ASN A 73 -36.96 -23.16 5.86
C ASN A 73 -35.64 -23.66 6.47
N VAL A 74 -35.71 -24.39 7.58
CA VAL A 74 -34.52 -24.93 8.22
C VAL A 74 -33.78 -25.88 7.28
N ASN A 75 -34.48 -26.80 6.62
CA ASN A 75 -33.87 -27.74 5.67
C ASN A 75 -33.12 -27.00 4.56
N LYS A 76 -33.71 -25.94 4.03
CA LYS A 76 -33.08 -25.09 3.02
C LYS A 76 -31.76 -24.47 3.50
N ALA A 77 -31.70 -24.03 4.75
CA ALA A 77 -30.47 -23.52 5.35
C ALA A 77 -29.44 -24.63 5.59
N LEU A 78 -29.86 -25.80 6.09
CA LEU A 78 -28.99 -26.96 6.31
C LEU A 78 -28.39 -27.48 5.00
N ASP A 79 -29.19 -27.55 3.93
CA ASP A 79 -28.73 -27.92 2.59
C ASP A 79 -27.64 -26.95 2.09
N PHE A 80 -27.83 -25.65 2.32
CA PHE A 80 -26.83 -24.65 1.99
C PHE A 80 -25.52 -24.87 2.76
N ILE A 81 -25.59 -25.11 4.07
CA ILE A 81 -24.42 -25.40 4.91
C ILE A 81 -23.65 -26.62 4.37
N ASN A 82 -24.37 -27.71 4.07
CA ASN A 82 -23.81 -28.92 3.48
C ASN A 82 -23.16 -28.65 2.11
N SER A 83 -23.79 -27.84 1.26
CA SER A 83 -23.26 -27.48 -0.07
C SER A 83 -21.95 -26.70 -0.01
N ARG A 84 -21.68 -25.99 1.10
CA ARG A 84 -20.42 -25.27 1.38
C ARG A 84 -19.34 -26.16 2.00
N GLY A 85 -19.54 -27.48 2.01
CA GLY A 85 -18.59 -28.46 2.50
C GLY A 85 -18.59 -28.64 4.03
N VAL A 86 -19.58 -28.07 4.73
CA VAL A 86 -19.72 -28.22 6.19
C VAL A 86 -20.64 -29.40 6.47
N LYS A 87 -20.08 -30.49 7.01
CA LYS A 87 -20.86 -31.68 7.35
C LYS A 87 -21.47 -31.53 8.75
N LEU A 88 -22.80 -31.40 8.81
CA LEU A 88 -23.55 -31.46 10.06
C LEU A 88 -23.95 -32.91 10.34
N THR A 89 -23.15 -33.64 11.12
CA THR A 89 -23.49 -35.01 11.51
C THR A 89 -24.55 -35.01 12.62
N ASN A 90 -25.61 -35.78 12.45
CA ASN A 90 -26.70 -35.95 13.44
C ASN A 90 -27.46 -34.65 13.79
N ILE A 91 -27.65 -33.74 12.82
CA ILE A 91 -28.49 -32.55 12.99
C ILE A 91 -29.47 -32.50 11.82
N GLY A 92 -30.75 -32.76 12.10
CA GLY A 92 -31.85 -32.66 11.16
C GLY A 92 -32.66 -31.37 11.34
N PRO A 93 -33.53 -31.02 10.36
CA PRO A 93 -34.39 -29.86 10.48
C PRO A 93 -35.35 -29.93 11.68
N GLU A 94 -35.81 -31.13 12.04
CA GLU A 94 -36.64 -31.39 13.22
C GLU A 94 -35.98 -30.97 14.53
N ASP A 95 -34.68 -31.22 14.68
CA ASP A 95 -33.93 -30.88 15.90
C ASP A 95 -33.91 -29.38 16.16
N ILE A 96 -33.81 -28.59 15.08
CA ILE A 96 -33.80 -27.13 15.15
C ILE A 96 -35.22 -26.61 15.38
N VAL A 97 -36.20 -27.13 14.63
CA VAL A 97 -37.61 -26.69 14.75
C VAL A 97 -38.19 -26.98 16.13
N ASP A 98 -37.81 -28.11 16.73
CA ASP A 98 -38.27 -28.53 18.05
C ASP A 98 -37.42 -27.92 19.19
N GLY A 99 -36.42 -27.09 18.86
CA GLY A 99 -35.68 -26.29 19.84
C GLY A 99 -34.62 -27.05 20.64
N ASN A 100 -34.00 -28.09 20.05
CA ASN A 100 -32.94 -28.84 20.70
C ASN A 100 -31.67 -27.98 20.85
N MET A 101 -31.54 -27.27 21.97
CA MET A 101 -30.46 -26.31 22.22
C MET A 101 -29.07 -26.93 22.04
N LYS A 102 -28.86 -28.19 22.43
CA LYS A 102 -27.55 -28.85 22.28
C LYS A 102 -27.15 -28.97 20.81
N LEU A 103 -28.09 -29.31 19.93
CA LEU A 103 -27.85 -29.45 18.50
C LEU A 103 -27.80 -28.09 17.79
N ILE A 104 -28.60 -27.11 18.23
CA ILE A 104 -28.51 -25.72 17.76
C ILE A 104 -27.12 -25.15 18.06
N LEU A 105 -26.61 -25.30 19.29
CA LEU A 105 -25.26 -24.86 19.66
C LEU A 105 -24.19 -25.60 18.85
N GLY A 106 -24.35 -26.91 18.65
CA GLY A 106 -23.44 -27.69 17.80
C GLY A 106 -23.38 -27.19 16.36
N MET A 107 -24.54 -26.87 15.77
CA MET A 107 -24.64 -26.29 14.43
C MET A 107 -23.94 -24.93 14.37
N ILE A 108 -24.26 -24.01 15.28
CA ILE A 108 -23.68 -22.66 15.29
C ILE A 108 -22.17 -22.72 15.52
N TRP A 109 -21.68 -23.58 16.42
CA TRP A 109 -20.25 -23.79 16.58
C TRP A 109 -19.57 -24.22 15.29
N THR A 110 -20.20 -25.12 14.53
CA THR A 110 -19.64 -25.58 13.25
C THR A 110 -19.56 -24.42 12.24
N LEU A 111 -20.54 -23.51 12.26
CA LEU A 111 -20.52 -22.29 11.45
C LEU A 111 -19.42 -21.32 11.89
N ILE A 112 -19.28 -21.04 13.19
CA ILE A 112 -18.20 -20.21 13.73
C ILE A 112 -16.84 -20.77 13.33
N LEU A 113 -16.65 -22.08 13.56
CA LEU A 113 -15.42 -22.76 13.20
C LEU A 113 -15.12 -22.60 11.71
N ARG A 114 -16.11 -22.80 10.82
CA ARG A 114 -15.91 -22.73 9.37
C ARG A 114 -15.70 -21.32 8.83
N PHE A 115 -16.50 -20.36 9.27
CA PHE A 115 -16.59 -19.02 8.67
C PHE A 115 -15.81 -17.95 9.44
N THR A 116 -15.35 -18.24 10.66
CA THR A 116 -14.54 -17.31 11.45
C THR A 116 -13.16 -17.88 11.73
N ILE A 117 -13.04 -19.14 12.12
CA ILE A 117 -11.76 -19.66 12.65
C ILE A 117 -10.96 -20.40 11.58
N ALA A 118 -11.61 -21.09 10.63
CA ALA A 118 -10.95 -21.98 9.66
C ALA A 118 -9.89 -21.28 8.81
N ASP A 119 -10.08 -20.00 8.50
CA ASP A 119 -9.16 -19.23 7.66
C ASP A 119 -7.95 -18.68 8.45
N ILE A 120 -7.88 -18.93 9.77
CA ILE A 120 -6.76 -18.55 10.66
C ILE A 120 -5.61 -19.59 10.59
N SER A 121 -5.42 -20.23 9.43
CA SER A 121 -4.39 -21.26 9.29
C SER A 121 -3.00 -20.62 9.19
N GLU A 122 -2.20 -20.81 10.24
CA GLU A 122 -0.75 -20.60 10.22
C GLU A 122 -0.03 -21.94 10.00
N GLU A 123 0.94 -21.97 9.09
CA GLU A 123 1.94 -23.05 8.98
C GLU A 123 1.40 -24.49 8.82
N GLY A 124 0.21 -24.63 8.22
CA GLY A 124 -0.42 -25.94 7.99
C GLY A 124 -1.04 -26.58 9.24
N LEU A 125 -1.14 -25.81 10.34
CA LEU A 125 -1.83 -26.23 11.57
C LEU A 125 -3.35 -26.21 11.39
N SER A 126 -4.05 -26.94 12.27
CA SER A 126 -5.50 -26.81 12.36
C SER A 126 -5.88 -25.38 12.76
N ALA A 127 -7.08 -24.96 12.41
CA ALA A 127 -7.59 -23.61 12.67
C ALA A 127 -7.48 -23.19 14.15
N LYS A 128 -7.74 -24.12 15.08
CA LYS A 128 -7.61 -23.89 16.53
C LYS A 128 -6.15 -23.70 16.93
N GLU A 129 -5.26 -24.56 16.43
CA GLU A 129 -3.83 -24.50 16.73
C GLU A 129 -3.18 -23.25 16.15
N GLY A 130 -3.59 -22.83 14.94
CA GLY A 130 -3.17 -21.57 14.34
C GLY A 130 -3.57 -20.36 15.19
N LEU A 131 -4.82 -20.30 15.65
CA LEU A 131 -5.27 -19.23 16.56
C LEU A 131 -4.51 -19.25 17.90
N LEU A 132 -4.24 -20.44 18.45
CA LEU A 132 -3.48 -20.57 19.70
C LEU A 132 -2.02 -20.10 19.52
N LEU A 133 -1.38 -20.53 18.44
CA LEU A 133 -0.02 -20.14 18.10
C LEU A 133 0.08 -18.62 17.89
N TRP A 134 -0.89 -18.01 17.21
CA TRP A 134 -0.96 -16.57 17.07
C TRP A 134 -1.02 -15.87 18.44
N CYS A 135 -1.88 -16.34 19.35
CA CYS A 135 -1.96 -15.79 20.70
C CYS A 135 -0.60 -15.87 21.40
N GLN A 136 0.01 -17.06 21.41
CA GLN A 136 1.32 -17.31 22.01
C GLN A 136 2.41 -16.40 21.46
N ARG A 137 2.51 -16.25 20.13
CA ARG A 137 3.48 -15.36 19.48
C ARG A 137 3.29 -13.90 19.84
N LYS A 138 2.04 -13.45 19.96
CA LYS A 138 1.73 -12.06 20.29
C LYS A 138 1.93 -11.77 21.79
N THR A 139 1.79 -12.77 22.66
CA THR A 139 1.97 -12.63 24.11
C THR A 139 3.33 -13.10 24.64
N GLU A 140 4.22 -13.66 23.81
CA GLU A 140 5.55 -14.14 24.22
C GLU A 140 6.41 -13.09 24.98
N PRO A 141 6.36 -11.78 24.65
CA PRO A 141 7.12 -10.77 25.38
C PRO A 141 6.59 -10.42 26.79
N TYR A 142 5.52 -11.05 27.28
CA TYR A 142 4.87 -10.70 28.54
C TYR A 142 5.04 -11.83 29.56
N ASP A 143 5.91 -11.63 30.54
CA ASP A 143 6.32 -12.65 31.52
C ASP A 143 5.14 -13.25 32.31
N GLU A 144 4.08 -12.47 32.59
CA GLU A 144 2.92 -12.96 33.34
C GLU A 144 1.91 -13.74 32.49
N VAL A 145 2.08 -13.78 31.16
CA VAL A 145 1.11 -14.35 30.24
C VAL A 145 1.68 -15.62 29.59
N ASN A 146 1.03 -16.74 29.86
CA ASN A 146 1.35 -18.01 29.22
C ASN A 146 0.09 -18.66 28.64
N VAL A 147 -0.22 -18.38 27.37
CA VAL A 147 -1.42 -18.89 26.71
C VAL A 147 -1.22 -20.35 26.28
N GLN A 148 -1.95 -21.27 26.91
CA GLN A 148 -1.85 -22.72 26.66
C GLN A 148 -3.16 -23.34 26.18
N ASP A 149 -4.28 -22.65 26.37
CA ASP A 149 -5.61 -23.12 26.02
C ASP A 149 -6.55 -21.95 25.72
N PHE A 150 -7.81 -22.25 25.41
CA PHE A 150 -8.90 -21.27 25.36
C PHE A 150 -9.83 -21.42 26.57
N THR A 151 -9.27 -21.80 27.73
CA THR A 151 -10.04 -21.92 28.98
C THR A 151 -9.37 -21.18 30.11
N PHE A 152 -8.42 -21.80 30.82
CA PHE A 152 -7.83 -21.24 32.03
C PHE A 152 -6.88 -20.06 31.76
N SER A 153 -6.23 -20.05 30.60
CA SER A 153 -5.22 -19.03 30.24
C SER A 153 -5.77 -17.61 30.11
N TRP A 154 -7.09 -17.45 30.14
CA TRP A 154 -7.79 -16.19 29.89
C TRP A 154 -8.53 -15.65 31.13
N LYS A 155 -8.50 -16.38 32.26
CA LYS A 155 -9.32 -16.07 33.45
C LYS A 155 -8.91 -14.81 34.20
N ASP A 156 -7.65 -14.40 34.07
CA ASP A 156 -7.09 -13.23 34.75
C ASP A 156 -7.16 -11.94 33.91
N GLY A 157 -7.62 -12.03 32.66
CA GLY A 157 -7.72 -10.91 31.73
C GLY A 157 -6.38 -10.42 31.16
N LEU A 158 -5.24 -10.93 31.63
CA LEU A 158 -3.92 -10.44 31.23
C LEU A 158 -3.60 -10.78 29.78
N ALA A 159 -3.98 -11.97 29.32
CA ALA A 159 -3.81 -12.36 27.92
C ALA A 159 -4.54 -11.40 26.95
N LEU A 160 -5.76 -10.96 27.30
CA LEU A 160 -6.51 -9.99 26.50
C LEU A 160 -5.82 -8.62 26.51
N CYS A 161 -5.38 -8.15 27.68
CA CYS A 161 -4.65 -6.90 27.81
C CYS A 161 -3.33 -6.92 27.01
N ALA A 162 -2.59 -8.03 27.05
CA ALA A 162 -1.33 -8.20 26.32
C ALA A 162 -1.55 -8.19 24.80
N LEU A 163 -2.61 -8.84 24.31
CA LEU A 163 -2.98 -8.79 22.88
C LEU A 163 -3.27 -7.37 22.43
N ILE A 164 -4.00 -6.59 23.24
CA ILE A 164 -4.28 -5.17 22.95
C ILE A 164 -2.98 -4.38 22.95
N HIS A 165 -2.18 -4.44 24.02
CA HIS A 165 -0.92 -3.69 24.13
C HIS A 165 0.05 -4.03 22.99
N ARG A 166 0.09 -5.29 22.54
CA ARG A 166 1.00 -5.72 21.47
C ARG A 166 0.72 -5.03 20.13
N HIS A 167 -0.56 -4.78 19.82
CA HIS A 167 -0.98 -4.17 18.55
C HIS A 167 -1.22 -2.67 18.69
N ARG A 168 -1.69 -2.22 19.85
CA ARG A 168 -2.10 -0.85 20.16
C ARG A 168 -1.60 -0.46 21.56
N PRO A 169 -0.28 -0.28 21.73
CA PRO A 169 0.30 0.10 23.03
C PRO A 169 -0.16 1.49 23.50
N ASP A 170 -0.70 2.30 22.60
CA ASP A 170 -1.28 3.61 22.89
C ASP A 170 -2.60 3.55 23.68
N LEU A 171 -3.30 2.39 23.65
CA LEU A 171 -4.62 2.25 24.29
C LEU A 171 -4.56 1.71 25.73
N ILE A 172 -3.44 1.11 26.14
CA ILE A 172 -3.31 0.47 27.45
C ILE A 172 -1.86 0.50 27.93
N ASP A 173 -1.63 0.92 29.17
CA ASP A 173 -0.32 0.75 29.80
C ASP A 173 -0.29 -0.59 30.54
N TYR A 174 0.09 -1.65 29.83
CA TYR A 174 0.09 -3.02 30.36
C TYR A 174 0.98 -3.15 31.61
N HIS A 175 2.14 -2.50 31.64
CA HIS A 175 3.11 -2.66 32.72
C HIS A 175 2.65 -2.03 34.04
N SER A 176 1.74 -1.04 33.97
CA SER A 176 1.12 -0.42 35.15
C SER A 176 -0.03 -1.21 35.76
N LEU A 177 -0.54 -2.25 35.08
CA LEU A 177 -1.71 -3.01 35.54
C LEU A 177 -1.46 -3.76 36.84
N ASN A 178 -2.47 -3.80 37.71
CA ASN A 178 -2.48 -4.73 38.84
C ASN A 178 -2.74 -6.16 38.32
N LYS A 179 -1.68 -6.98 38.26
CA LYS A 179 -1.74 -8.35 37.74
C LYS A 179 -2.65 -9.29 38.54
N THR A 180 -3.03 -8.91 39.76
CA THR A 180 -3.94 -9.70 40.61
C THR A 180 -5.41 -9.34 40.42
N ASP A 181 -5.73 -8.20 39.79
CA ASP A 181 -7.09 -7.74 39.59
C ASP A 181 -7.72 -8.31 38.30
N ARG A 182 -8.13 -9.57 38.38
CA ARG A 182 -8.71 -10.29 37.23
C ARG A 182 -9.94 -9.59 36.62
N HIS A 183 -10.81 -9.01 37.47
CA HIS A 183 -12.04 -8.39 37.02
C HIS A 183 -11.76 -7.05 36.35
N GLY A 184 -10.91 -6.22 36.99
CA GLY A 184 -10.49 -4.94 36.43
C GLY A 184 -9.77 -5.11 35.10
N ASN A 185 -8.82 -6.04 35.01
CA ASN A 185 -8.07 -6.31 33.78
C ASN A 185 -8.99 -6.81 32.64
N THR A 186 -9.92 -7.73 32.94
CA THR A 186 -10.86 -8.24 31.93
C THR A 186 -11.83 -7.15 31.46
N GLN A 187 -12.39 -6.37 32.39
CA GLN A 187 -13.30 -5.28 32.05
C GLN A 187 -12.60 -4.23 31.20
N LEU A 188 -11.39 -3.81 31.58
CA LEU A 188 -10.59 -2.85 30.83
C LEU A 188 -10.34 -3.35 29.39
N ALA A 189 -9.97 -4.61 29.23
CA ALA A 189 -9.73 -5.18 27.91
C ALA A 189 -11.01 -5.23 27.05
N PHE A 190 -12.17 -5.50 27.64
CA PHE A 190 -13.46 -5.49 26.95
C PHE A 190 -13.87 -4.08 26.53
N ASP A 191 -13.74 -3.10 27.43
CA ASP A 191 -14.09 -1.70 27.17
C ASP A 191 -13.23 -1.14 26.02
N ILE A 192 -11.92 -1.37 26.04
CA ILE A 192 -11.02 -0.92 24.97
C ILE A 192 -11.37 -1.60 23.65
N ALA A 193 -11.64 -2.91 23.68
CA ALA A 193 -11.97 -3.68 22.49
C ALA A 193 -13.24 -3.17 21.80
N GLU A 194 -14.29 -2.88 22.57
CA GLU A 194 -15.55 -2.36 22.03
C GLU A 194 -15.42 -0.91 21.57
N GLN A 195 -14.88 -0.03 22.42
CA GLN A 195 -14.89 1.42 22.18
C GLN A 195 -13.86 1.90 21.16
N HIS A 196 -12.71 1.22 21.06
CA HIS A 196 -11.58 1.68 20.26
C HIS A 196 -11.17 0.74 19.13
N LEU A 197 -11.50 -0.56 19.23
CA LEU A 197 -11.10 -1.56 18.24
C LEU A 197 -12.29 -2.09 17.42
N GLY A 198 -13.52 -1.72 17.78
CA GLY A 198 -14.74 -2.20 17.10
C GLY A 198 -14.98 -3.69 17.26
N ILE A 199 -14.42 -4.31 18.32
CA ILE A 199 -14.61 -5.72 18.65
C ILE A 199 -15.80 -5.80 19.61
N PRO A 200 -16.96 -6.34 19.19
CA PRO A 200 -18.17 -6.35 20.00
C PRO A 200 -18.03 -7.32 21.19
N GLN A 201 -18.46 -6.90 22.38
CA GLN A 201 -18.28 -7.68 23.60
C GLN A 201 -19.16 -8.95 23.65
N LEU A 202 -18.61 -10.09 23.26
CA LEU A 202 -19.33 -11.38 23.20
C LEU A 202 -19.46 -12.08 24.57
N LEU A 203 -18.53 -11.81 25.49
CA LEU A 203 -18.46 -12.42 26.83
C LEU A 203 -18.72 -11.40 27.93
N GLU A 204 -19.23 -11.84 29.08
CA GLU A 204 -19.24 -11.04 30.31
C GLU A 204 -18.00 -11.36 31.16
N VAL A 205 -17.56 -10.43 32.02
CA VAL A 205 -16.39 -10.63 32.89
C VAL A 205 -16.56 -11.89 33.76
N ALA A 206 -17.76 -12.11 34.28
CA ALA A 206 -18.08 -13.29 35.09
C ALA A 206 -17.93 -14.62 34.32
N ASP A 207 -18.11 -14.61 32.99
CA ASP A 207 -18.00 -15.80 32.14
C ASP A 207 -16.56 -16.33 32.02
N LEU A 208 -15.58 -15.47 32.34
CA LEU A 208 -14.17 -15.81 32.40
C LEU A 208 -13.69 -15.95 33.85
N CYS A 209 -13.96 -14.95 34.68
CA CYS A 209 -13.34 -14.83 35.99
C CYS A 209 -13.99 -15.71 37.07
N ASP A 210 -15.31 -15.87 37.03
CA ASP A 210 -16.08 -16.45 38.16
C ASP A 210 -16.44 -17.92 37.96
N VAL A 211 -16.43 -18.40 36.72
CA VAL A 211 -16.63 -19.82 36.40
C VAL A 211 -15.42 -20.64 36.79
N GLU A 212 -15.63 -21.90 37.19
CA GLU A 212 -14.52 -22.83 37.48
C GLU A 212 -13.64 -23.00 36.24
N LYS A 213 -14.26 -23.36 35.11
CA LYS A 213 -13.65 -23.53 33.80
C LYS A 213 -14.45 -22.77 32.73
N PRO A 214 -13.86 -21.75 32.08
CA PRO A 214 -14.52 -21.06 30.96
C PRO A 214 -14.86 -21.99 29.80
N ASP A 215 -15.96 -21.71 29.11
CA ASP A 215 -16.38 -22.47 27.93
C ASP A 215 -15.42 -22.21 26.76
N GLU A 216 -14.69 -23.25 26.37
CA GLU A 216 -13.62 -23.16 25.36
C GLU A 216 -14.10 -22.55 24.03
N ARG A 217 -15.29 -22.95 23.57
CA ARG A 217 -15.84 -22.50 22.30
C ARG A 217 -16.21 -21.02 22.35
N SER A 218 -16.75 -20.56 23.47
CA SER A 218 -17.11 -19.17 23.69
C SER A 218 -15.86 -18.28 23.72
N VAL A 219 -14.82 -18.70 24.45
CA VAL A 219 -13.52 -18.00 24.47
C VAL A 219 -12.88 -17.97 23.08
N MET A 220 -12.81 -19.10 22.38
CA MET A 220 -12.29 -19.16 21.01
C MET A 220 -13.02 -18.21 20.06
N THR A 221 -14.36 -18.15 20.16
CA THR A 221 -15.18 -17.26 19.31
C THR A 221 -14.81 -15.80 19.53
N TYR A 222 -14.61 -15.42 20.79
CA TYR A 222 -14.27 -14.04 21.13
C TYR A 222 -12.83 -13.70 20.77
N VAL A 223 -11.87 -14.56 21.09
CA VAL A 223 -10.45 -14.36 20.72
C VAL A 223 -10.26 -14.33 19.20
N ALA A 224 -11.04 -15.10 18.43
CA ALA A 224 -11.02 -15.01 16.97
C ALA A 224 -11.46 -13.63 16.46
N SER A 225 -12.32 -12.92 17.19
CA SER A 225 -12.72 -11.55 16.84
C SER A 225 -11.55 -10.56 17.04
N TYR A 226 -10.73 -10.74 18.07
CA TYR A 226 -9.46 -10.01 18.22
C TYR A 226 -8.49 -10.30 17.07
N PHE A 227 -8.33 -11.58 16.71
CA PHE A 227 -7.47 -11.97 15.58
C PHE A 227 -7.86 -11.24 14.30
N HIS A 228 -9.15 -11.25 13.95
CA HIS A 228 -9.64 -10.61 12.72
C HIS A 228 -9.46 -9.10 12.74
N ALA A 229 -9.79 -8.45 13.86
CA ALA A 229 -9.61 -7.01 14.00
C ALA A 229 -8.15 -6.60 13.80
N PHE A 230 -7.21 -7.25 14.50
CA PHE A 230 -5.79 -6.92 14.38
C PHE A 230 -5.18 -7.33 13.04
N SER A 231 -5.56 -8.49 12.50
CA SER A 231 -5.07 -8.91 11.18
C SER A 231 -5.55 -7.97 10.07
N SER A 232 -6.77 -7.46 10.15
CA SER A 232 -7.29 -6.45 9.22
C SER A 232 -6.51 -5.13 9.34
N MET A 233 -6.18 -4.69 10.55
CA MET A 233 -5.35 -3.51 10.80
C MET A 233 -3.93 -3.66 10.21
N ASP A 234 -3.25 -4.79 10.48
CA ASP A 234 -1.91 -5.07 9.96
C ASP A 234 -1.88 -5.11 8.41
N GLN A 235 -2.93 -5.66 7.79
CA GLN A 235 -3.09 -5.67 6.33
C GLN A 235 -3.28 -4.26 5.77
N ALA A 236 -4.15 -3.45 6.39
CA ALA A 236 -4.38 -2.06 5.98
C ALA A 236 -3.12 -1.21 6.09
N GLU A 237 -2.32 -1.39 7.15
CA GLU A 237 -1.03 -0.71 7.31
C GLU A 237 -0.03 -1.15 6.24
N THR A 238 0.08 -2.45 5.97
CA THR A 238 0.97 -2.97 4.93
C THR A 238 0.63 -2.42 3.56
N VAL A 239 -0.66 -2.36 3.22
CA VAL A 239 -1.14 -1.74 1.98
C VAL A 239 -0.78 -0.26 1.95
N SER A 240 -1.00 0.48 3.04
CA SER A 240 -0.68 1.91 3.14
C SER A 240 0.82 2.18 2.93
N ARG A 241 1.70 1.42 3.59
CA ARG A 241 3.16 1.51 3.42
C ARG A 241 3.61 1.19 1.98
N ARG A 242 2.92 0.27 1.29
CA ARG A 242 3.21 -0.02 -0.12
C ARG A 242 2.81 1.15 -1.03
N VAL A 243 1.66 1.77 -0.77
CA VAL A 243 1.20 2.96 -1.50
C VAL A 243 2.15 4.13 -1.28
N GLU A 244 2.59 4.37 -0.05
CA GLU A 244 3.56 5.42 0.28
C GLU A 244 4.88 5.25 -0.48
N LYS A 245 5.48 4.05 -0.42
CA LYS A 245 6.70 3.74 -1.19
C LYS A 245 6.52 3.93 -2.69
N PHE A 246 5.35 3.58 -3.22
CA PHE A 246 5.04 3.79 -4.63
C PHE A 246 4.91 5.28 -4.98
N ALA A 247 4.30 6.09 -4.11
CA ALA A 247 4.22 7.53 -4.29
C ALA A 247 5.60 8.18 -4.28
N GLU A 248 6.48 7.80 -3.34
CA GLU A 248 7.88 8.26 -3.28
C GLU A 248 8.66 7.90 -4.55
N LEU A 249 8.49 6.67 -5.03
CA LEU A 249 9.08 6.22 -6.30
C LEU A 249 8.62 7.11 -7.46
N MET A 250 7.31 7.34 -7.58
CA MET A 250 6.73 8.13 -8.66
C MET A 250 7.19 9.60 -8.60
N GLN A 251 7.27 10.18 -7.41
CA GLN A 251 7.82 11.52 -7.22
C GLN A 251 9.30 11.59 -7.64
N SER A 252 10.11 10.61 -7.24
CA SER A 252 11.51 10.54 -7.64
C SER A 252 11.68 10.42 -9.15
N VAL A 253 10.87 9.56 -9.81
CA VAL A 253 10.89 9.43 -11.28
C VAL A 253 10.49 10.75 -11.96
N TRP A 254 9.46 11.43 -11.45
CA TRP A 254 9.01 12.71 -11.99
C TRP A 254 10.11 13.78 -11.90
N LEU A 255 10.78 13.89 -10.75
CA LEU A 255 11.90 14.81 -10.56
C LEU A 255 13.05 14.50 -11.54
N SER A 256 13.43 13.24 -11.70
CA SER A 256 14.49 12.85 -12.64
C SER A 256 14.12 13.14 -14.10
N LYS A 257 12.86 12.92 -14.49
CA LYS A 257 12.37 13.29 -15.84
C LYS A 257 12.46 14.79 -16.07
N ASN A 258 11.96 15.59 -15.12
CA ASN A 258 12.01 17.05 -15.22
C ASN A 258 13.47 17.56 -15.27
N GLU A 259 14.35 17.01 -14.43
CA GLU A 259 15.78 17.33 -14.44
C GLU A 259 16.42 17.00 -15.80
N TYR A 260 16.15 15.80 -16.34
CA TYR A 260 16.62 15.40 -17.65
C TYR A 260 16.18 16.38 -18.74
N GLU A 261 14.88 16.70 -18.80
CA GLU A 261 14.35 17.61 -19.81
C GLU A 261 14.94 19.02 -19.69
N GLN A 262 15.04 19.56 -18.47
CA GLN A 262 15.60 20.88 -18.23
C GLN A 262 17.07 20.96 -18.66
N ARG A 263 17.87 19.98 -18.25
CA ARG A 263 19.29 19.89 -18.57
C ARG A 263 19.53 19.66 -20.07
N MET A 264 18.74 18.79 -20.70
CA MET A 264 18.79 18.54 -22.14
C MET A 264 18.44 19.81 -22.94
N ARG A 265 17.34 20.50 -22.58
CA ARG A 265 16.96 21.79 -23.21
C ARG A 265 18.08 22.81 -23.12
N LYS A 266 18.69 22.95 -21.93
CA LYS A 266 19.78 23.90 -21.71
C LYS A 266 21.00 23.55 -22.57
N LEU A 267 21.41 22.29 -22.59
CA LEU A 267 22.55 21.84 -23.38
C LEU A 267 22.34 22.10 -24.88
N LEU A 268 21.17 21.72 -25.40
CA LEU A 268 20.82 21.95 -26.81
C LEU A 268 20.78 23.43 -27.16
N ALA A 269 20.17 24.27 -26.31
CA ALA A 269 20.13 25.72 -26.53
C ALA A 269 21.54 26.35 -26.57
N GLU A 270 22.44 25.90 -25.70
CA GLU A 270 23.83 26.35 -25.69
C GLU A 270 24.61 25.93 -26.94
N ILE A 271 24.38 24.69 -27.42
CA ILE A 271 24.93 24.18 -28.68
C ILE A 271 24.41 24.99 -29.86
N HIS A 272 23.09 25.19 -29.95
CA HIS A 272 22.44 25.95 -31.02
C HIS A 272 22.91 27.41 -31.06
N SER A 273 23.00 28.07 -29.91
CA SER A 273 23.54 29.44 -29.80
C SER A 273 24.98 29.52 -30.32
N THR A 274 25.81 28.52 -30.02
CA THR A 274 27.21 28.49 -30.49
C THR A 274 27.28 28.22 -31.99
N LEU A 275 26.48 27.28 -32.50
CA LEU A 275 26.35 27.04 -33.94
C LEU A 275 25.89 28.27 -34.71
N GLY A 276 24.90 29.00 -34.18
CA GLY A 276 24.41 30.27 -34.75
C GLY A 276 25.51 31.34 -34.80
N SER A 277 26.23 31.52 -33.68
CA SER A 277 27.38 32.44 -33.66
C SER A 277 28.43 32.06 -34.70
N TRP A 278 28.61 30.77 -34.97
CA TRP A 278 29.58 30.30 -35.95
C TRP A 278 29.14 30.50 -37.39
N SER A 279 27.84 30.42 -37.68
CA SER A 279 27.30 30.73 -39.01
C SER A 279 27.27 32.23 -39.31
N GLU A 280 27.14 33.08 -38.29
CA GLU A 280 27.16 34.54 -38.44
C GLU A 280 28.58 35.11 -38.52
N THR A 281 29.60 34.37 -38.05
CA THR A 281 31.00 34.79 -38.22
C THR A 281 31.45 34.57 -39.66
N ASP A 282 31.01 35.45 -40.56
CA ASP A 282 31.44 35.43 -41.95
C ASP A 282 32.85 36.04 -42.00
N PHE A 283 33.86 35.21 -42.30
CA PHE A 283 35.26 35.65 -42.40
C PHE A 283 35.50 36.65 -43.55
N THR A 284 34.45 37.02 -44.27
CA THR A 284 34.38 37.92 -45.42
C THR A 284 33.94 39.35 -45.09
N THR A 285 33.43 39.63 -43.88
CA THR A 285 32.93 40.97 -43.54
C THR A 285 33.92 41.75 -42.67
N ILE A 286 34.75 42.55 -43.33
CA ILE A 286 35.48 43.66 -42.69
C ILE A 286 34.46 44.79 -42.42
N PRO A 287 34.31 45.31 -41.20
CA PRO A 287 33.54 46.52 -40.97
C PRO A 287 34.34 47.72 -41.53
N THR A 288 33.97 48.21 -42.71
CA THR A 288 34.27 49.58 -43.11
C THR A 288 33.41 50.51 -42.25
N SER A 289 33.98 51.05 -41.19
CA SER A 289 33.33 52.09 -40.37
C SER A 289 33.09 53.35 -41.21
N PRO A 290 31.91 54.02 -41.12
CA PRO A 290 31.66 55.29 -41.80
C PRO A 290 32.35 56.43 -41.04
N ASN A 291 33.19 57.16 -41.77
CA ASN A 291 33.99 58.29 -41.30
C ASN A 291 33.10 59.48 -40.86
N PRO A 292 33.30 60.11 -39.68
CA PRO A 292 32.70 61.41 -39.38
C PRO A 292 33.58 62.56 -39.93
N GLU A 293 32.93 63.51 -40.59
CA GLU A 293 33.50 64.69 -41.25
C GLU A 293 34.26 65.65 -40.31
N ALA A 294 35.35 66.26 -40.80
CA ALA A 294 35.80 67.63 -40.48
C ALA A 294 36.88 68.12 -41.49
N PRO A 295 37.05 69.44 -41.73
CA PRO A 295 37.29 69.98 -43.06
C PRO A 295 38.71 70.47 -43.40
N SER A 296 38.99 70.44 -44.72
CA SER A 296 39.84 71.32 -45.56
C SER A 296 41.23 71.79 -45.09
N SER A 297 42.29 71.37 -45.80
CA SER A 297 43.09 72.26 -46.67
C SER A 297 44.34 71.57 -47.30
N SER A 298 44.43 71.67 -48.63
CA SER A 298 45.58 71.66 -49.55
C SER A 298 46.65 70.55 -49.55
N SER A 299 46.78 69.97 -50.75
CA SER A 299 48.00 69.66 -51.51
C SER A 299 48.79 68.37 -51.24
N ARG A 300 48.49 67.40 -52.12
CA ARG A 300 49.40 66.47 -52.82
C ARG A 300 50.42 65.67 -51.98
N ALA A 301 50.05 64.42 -51.70
CA ALA A 301 50.85 63.25 -52.07
C ALA A 301 49.93 62.01 -52.08
N VAL A 302 49.92 61.28 -53.20
CA VAL A 302 49.26 59.97 -53.28
C VAL A 302 50.14 58.97 -52.53
N THR A 303 49.62 58.39 -51.45
CA THR A 303 50.14 57.17 -50.83
C THR A 303 49.03 56.13 -50.79
N PRO A 304 49.22 54.91 -51.32
CA PRO A 304 48.23 53.85 -51.22
C PRO A 304 48.11 53.41 -49.75
N SER A 305 46.87 53.28 -49.30
CA SER A 305 46.43 52.71 -48.04
C SER A 305 47.20 51.44 -47.63
N GLN A 306 47.95 51.50 -46.51
CA GLN A 306 48.49 50.34 -45.81
C GLN A 306 47.85 50.20 -44.43
N SER A 307 46.58 49.80 -44.40
CA SER A 307 45.88 49.40 -43.17
C SER A 307 45.08 48.11 -43.41
N GLY A 308 45.64 47.19 -44.20
CA GLY A 308 44.94 46.01 -44.74
C GLY A 308 45.42 44.61 -44.26
N PRO A 309 46.70 44.37 -43.92
CA PRO A 309 47.14 42.99 -43.59
C PRO A 309 47.23 42.69 -42.08
N LEU A 310 47.79 43.59 -41.27
CA LEU A 310 48.11 43.31 -39.86
C LEU A 310 46.87 43.19 -38.97
N GLN A 311 45.86 44.03 -39.19
CA GLN A 311 44.63 44.04 -38.39
C GLN A 311 43.78 42.77 -38.64
N THR A 312 43.79 42.28 -39.88
CA THR A 312 43.20 40.99 -40.31
C THR A 312 43.91 39.81 -39.65
N TYR A 313 45.24 39.80 -39.61
CA TYR A 313 46.01 38.76 -38.93
C TYR A 313 45.77 38.72 -37.40
N TYR A 314 45.73 39.87 -36.73
CA TYR A 314 45.42 39.92 -35.29
C TYR A 314 43.99 39.46 -34.98
N ALA A 315 43.01 39.78 -35.83
CA ALA A 315 41.63 39.28 -35.72
C ALA A 315 41.56 37.75 -35.90
N LEU A 316 42.25 37.19 -36.90
CA LEU A 316 42.32 35.75 -37.14
C LEU A 316 43.00 35.00 -35.98
N LYS A 317 44.06 35.56 -35.40
CA LYS A 317 44.72 35.02 -34.21
C LYS A 317 43.81 35.07 -32.97
N GLY A 318 42.99 36.11 -32.85
CA GLY A 318 41.93 36.21 -31.84
C GLY A 318 40.88 35.10 -31.99
N HIS A 319 40.36 34.89 -33.20
CA HIS A 319 39.41 33.81 -33.48
C HIS A 319 39.97 32.41 -33.20
N ALA A 320 41.27 32.18 -33.48
CA ALA A 320 41.94 30.94 -33.13
C ALA A 320 42.06 30.73 -31.61
N ALA A 321 42.38 31.78 -30.86
CA ALA A 321 42.46 31.74 -29.40
C ALA A 321 41.08 31.50 -28.75
N ASP A 322 40.04 32.16 -29.25
CA ASP A 322 38.66 31.96 -28.78
C ASP A 322 38.14 30.55 -29.07
N PHE A 323 38.48 30.00 -30.24
CA PHE A 323 38.13 28.63 -30.59
C PHE A 323 38.88 27.60 -29.72
N ALA A 324 40.15 27.86 -29.38
CA ALA A 324 40.91 27.04 -28.43
C ALA A 324 40.31 27.11 -27.02
N LYS A 325 39.92 28.30 -26.56
CA LYS A 325 39.25 28.51 -25.27
C LYS A 325 37.90 27.78 -25.20
N TYR A 326 37.08 27.85 -26.26
CA TYR A 326 35.85 27.09 -26.39
C TYR A 326 36.07 25.57 -26.22
N LYS A 327 37.09 25.02 -26.90
CA LYS A 327 37.42 23.59 -26.83
C LYS A 327 37.82 23.15 -25.42
N GLN A 328 38.61 23.96 -24.72
CA GLN A 328 39.15 23.63 -23.40
C GLN A 328 38.13 23.80 -22.26
N THR A 329 37.14 24.67 -22.44
CA THR A 329 36.15 25.00 -21.41
C THR A 329 34.78 24.43 -21.74
N ARG A 330 34.03 25.11 -22.61
CA ARG A 330 32.61 24.86 -22.89
C ARG A 330 32.36 23.48 -23.50
N LYS A 331 33.14 23.09 -24.52
CA LYS A 331 33.00 21.78 -25.17
C LYS A 331 33.24 20.63 -24.19
N ARG A 332 34.25 20.74 -23.32
CA ARG A 332 34.56 19.73 -22.31
C ARG A 332 33.41 19.56 -21.32
N GLY A 333 32.81 20.67 -20.87
CA GLY A 333 31.61 20.65 -20.03
C GLY A 333 30.43 19.96 -20.72
N TRP A 334 30.20 20.25 -21.99
CA TRP A 334 29.13 19.60 -22.76
C TRP A 334 29.34 18.10 -23.00
N VAL A 335 30.58 17.64 -23.19
CA VAL A 335 30.87 16.20 -23.29
C VAL A 335 30.48 15.48 -22.01
N GLN A 336 30.84 16.05 -20.86
CA GLN A 336 30.46 15.51 -19.54
C GLN A 336 28.94 15.52 -19.38
N GLU A 337 28.29 16.66 -19.63
CA GLU A 337 26.84 16.82 -19.47
C GLU A 337 26.05 15.85 -20.37
N LYS A 338 26.49 15.65 -21.62
CA LYS A 338 25.91 14.66 -22.53
C LYS A 338 26.01 13.24 -21.97
N SER A 339 27.14 12.89 -21.34
CA SER A 339 27.31 11.58 -20.69
C SER A 339 26.39 11.45 -19.48
N ASP A 340 26.33 12.48 -18.64
CA ASP A 340 25.50 12.49 -17.44
C ASP A 340 24.00 12.39 -17.77
N LEU A 341 23.56 13.09 -18.82
CA LEU A 341 22.18 13.00 -19.34
C LEU A 341 21.86 11.58 -19.85
N ALA A 342 22.79 10.92 -20.53
CA ALA A 342 22.60 9.54 -20.99
C ALA A 342 22.48 8.56 -19.81
N MET A 343 23.30 8.75 -18.76
CA MET A 343 23.20 7.97 -17.52
C MET A 343 21.88 8.24 -16.81
N LEU A 344 21.46 9.51 -16.67
CA LEU A 344 20.18 9.87 -16.05
C LEU A 344 19.00 9.24 -16.78
N TYR A 345 18.99 9.30 -18.12
CA TYR A 345 17.98 8.64 -18.94
C TYR A 345 17.95 7.12 -18.70
N SER A 346 19.12 6.46 -18.74
CA SER A 346 19.22 5.02 -18.48
C SER A 346 18.74 4.63 -17.07
N ASN A 347 19.06 5.46 -16.07
CA ASN A 347 18.58 5.27 -14.69
C ASN A 347 17.06 5.38 -14.60
N ILE A 348 16.45 6.39 -15.26
CA ILE A 348 14.99 6.54 -15.32
C ILE A 348 14.36 5.29 -15.96
N GLN A 349 14.89 4.81 -17.08
CA GLN A 349 14.37 3.62 -17.76
C GLN A 349 14.49 2.36 -16.92
N THR A 350 15.65 2.17 -16.30
CA THR A 350 15.88 1.03 -15.41
C THR A 350 14.89 1.07 -14.26
N LYS A 351 14.71 2.23 -13.63
CA LYS A 351 13.77 2.43 -12.52
C LYS A 351 12.33 2.15 -12.94
N LEU A 352 11.89 2.59 -14.13
CA LEU A 352 10.54 2.28 -14.62
C LEU A 352 10.38 0.78 -14.92
N LYS A 353 11.36 0.17 -15.57
CA LYS A 353 11.34 -1.25 -15.94
C LYS A 353 11.32 -2.17 -14.71
N THR A 354 12.11 -1.88 -13.68
CA THR A 354 12.15 -2.66 -12.43
C THR A 354 10.77 -2.78 -11.78
N TYR A 355 9.94 -1.74 -11.90
CA TYR A 355 8.59 -1.70 -11.32
C TYR A 355 7.48 -2.01 -12.34
N GLY A 356 7.82 -2.51 -13.54
CA GLY A 356 6.85 -2.85 -14.58
C GLY A 356 6.07 -1.65 -15.11
N LEU A 357 6.59 -0.43 -14.93
CA LEU A 357 5.97 0.81 -15.38
C LEU A 357 6.29 1.09 -16.85
N ARG A 358 5.41 1.88 -17.48
CA ARG A 358 5.57 2.29 -18.87
C ARG A 358 6.88 3.05 -19.06
N GLU A 359 7.59 2.72 -20.14
CA GLU A 359 8.86 3.35 -20.52
C GLU A 359 8.71 4.88 -20.62
N TYR A 360 9.74 5.61 -20.20
CA TYR A 360 9.78 7.06 -20.36
C TYR A 360 10.07 7.42 -21.81
N ILE A 361 9.22 8.25 -22.41
CA ILE A 361 9.48 8.82 -23.72
C ILE A 361 9.66 10.33 -23.51
N PRO A 362 10.86 10.89 -23.73
CA PRO A 362 11.08 12.33 -23.66
C PRO A 362 10.23 13.08 -24.70
N PRO A 363 9.89 14.35 -24.46
CA PRO A 363 9.25 15.18 -25.47
C PRO A 363 10.09 15.30 -26.75
N ASP A 364 9.42 15.55 -27.87
CA ASP A 364 10.06 15.74 -29.18
C ASP A 364 11.19 16.79 -29.11
N GLY A 365 12.34 16.46 -29.72
CA GLY A 365 13.53 17.31 -29.69
C GLY A 365 14.42 17.12 -28.47
N LEU A 366 14.00 16.35 -27.46
CA LEU A 366 14.79 16.05 -26.25
C LEU A 366 15.19 14.58 -26.16
N THR A 367 15.01 13.80 -27.22
CA THR A 367 15.37 12.38 -27.18
C THR A 367 16.89 12.21 -27.22
N PRO A 368 17.42 11.07 -26.73
CA PRO A 368 18.85 10.75 -26.90
C PRO A 368 19.30 10.76 -28.37
N THR A 369 18.39 10.44 -29.29
CA THR A 369 18.61 10.49 -30.74
C THR A 369 18.78 11.93 -31.22
N ASP A 370 17.91 12.85 -30.80
CA ASP A 370 18.00 14.28 -31.15
C ASP A 370 19.33 14.87 -30.68
N MET A 371 19.73 14.55 -29.44
CA MET A 371 21.02 14.98 -28.92
C MET A 371 22.21 14.43 -29.73
N THR A 372 22.11 13.20 -30.22
CA THR A 372 23.17 12.60 -31.07
C THR A 372 23.25 13.28 -32.44
N MET A 373 22.10 13.64 -33.02
CA MET A 373 22.02 14.39 -34.26
C MET A 373 22.64 15.79 -34.13
N GLU A 374 22.24 16.55 -33.10
CA GLU A 374 22.75 17.89 -32.84
C GLU A 374 24.25 17.88 -32.47
N TRP A 375 24.71 16.88 -31.73
CA TRP A 375 26.12 16.69 -31.46
C TRP A 375 26.93 16.44 -32.73
N SER A 376 26.39 15.65 -33.67
CA SER A 376 27.05 15.40 -34.95
C SER A 376 27.14 16.67 -35.80
N ARG A 377 26.09 17.50 -35.78
CA ARG A 377 26.08 18.83 -36.42
C ARG A 377 27.14 19.75 -35.81
N LEU A 378 27.28 19.75 -34.47
CA LEU A 378 28.33 20.49 -33.77
C LEU A 378 29.73 20.08 -34.22
N LEU A 379 30.01 18.77 -34.26
CA LEU A 379 31.32 18.24 -34.68
C LEU A 379 31.65 18.60 -36.13
N TYR A 380 30.65 18.55 -37.01
CA TYR A 380 30.83 18.96 -38.41
C TYR A 380 31.17 20.46 -38.52
N ALA A 381 30.39 21.32 -37.87
CA ALA A 381 30.61 22.76 -37.88
C ALA A 381 31.97 23.14 -37.25
N GLU A 382 32.36 22.45 -36.18
CA GLU A 382 33.67 22.61 -35.54
C GLU A 382 34.82 22.26 -36.49
N ALA A 383 34.69 21.17 -37.26
CA ALA A 383 35.68 20.77 -38.25
C ALA A 383 35.78 21.79 -39.39
N GLN A 384 34.65 22.35 -39.84
CA GLN A 384 34.65 23.41 -40.86
C GLN A 384 35.31 24.70 -40.35
N ARG A 385 34.95 25.15 -39.15
CA ARG A 385 35.53 26.35 -38.54
C ARG A 385 37.04 26.22 -38.32
N PHE A 386 37.51 25.05 -37.89
CA PHE A 386 38.94 24.78 -37.77
C PHE A 386 39.68 24.86 -39.12
N ARG A 387 39.07 24.33 -40.20
CA ARG A 387 39.66 24.44 -41.55
C ARG A 387 39.69 25.89 -42.03
N ALA A 388 38.61 26.64 -41.86
CA ALA A 388 38.52 28.04 -42.26
C ALA A 388 39.57 28.92 -41.57
N ILE A 389 39.69 28.81 -40.23
CA ILE A 389 40.69 29.55 -39.45
C ILE A 389 42.12 29.23 -39.94
N ASN A 390 42.43 27.95 -40.19
CA ASN A 390 43.77 27.56 -40.62
C ASN A 390 44.09 27.90 -42.08
N ALA A 391 43.08 27.91 -42.97
CA ALA A 391 43.27 28.31 -44.36
C ALA A 391 43.66 29.80 -44.43
N GLN A 392 42.98 30.65 -43.68
CA GLN A 392 43.20 32.10 -43.66
C GLN A 392 44.44 32.56 -42.89
N ILE A 393 45.01 31.70 -42.02
CA ILE A 393 46.30 31.97 -41.36
C ILE A 393 47.49 31.59 -42.27
N ARG A 394 47.27 30.76 -43.29
CA ARG A 394 48.30 30.30 -44.24
C ARG A 394 48.40 31.17 -45.50
N GLU A 395 47.32 31.86 -45.85
CA GLU A 395 47.30 33.00 -46.79
C GLU A 395 47.89 34.25 -46.12
#